data_AF-A0A953BVP6-F1
#
_entry.id   AF-A0A953BVP6-F1
#
_cell.length_a   1.000
_cell.length_b   1.000
_cell.length_c   1.000
_cell.angle_alpha   90.00
_cell.angle_beta   90.00
_cell.angle_gamma   90.00
#
_symmetry.space_group_name_H-M   'P 1'
#
loop_
_entity.id
_entity.type
_entity.pdbx_description
1 polymer ?
#
loop_
_entity_poly.entity_id
_entity_poly.type
_entity_poly.pdbx_seq_one_letter_code
_entity_poly.pdbx_strand_id
1 'polypeptide(L)'
;MMWRRSILVTVGLGVTIPLVLAQDRRPPRNADPRQTQPVQRQDRPRDVVQDVQEPRAAQSRRVEQELRDGDAAERFSATNAQPVSPVLADQPKEGKVSGFDLFRDPLNSDKPMTTFEEIFEKESAAKEGVMQAQRQLLETRYNLEPKLDPEATMSRGKPLPVGPTARLANGLDWESLAAMSPEEIRERHAFPYPALPHPLHANGGQVFPEMQLEMFPRLERFDVAFDIPDAFLPEFPPAIFLQNRPELGDVSRGQVVSLNNFHELFKDLITPVQMEGLRLLLTPMPQEEFNATDDRKTALPSLGVACFDCHVNGHTTGQFHLTPDLRPQERRFRIDTVSLRGMFNQQIHGSKRSLRSVEDFTEFEQRTAYFNGDPIHAMKKGFQELPRSVIPHMAQFQNMLDFPPAPKLTVTGRLNPALATESELNGEKLFLGKAQCAVCHPAPFYLDHLMHDLKVERFVDEPGDGPIKTFTLRGIKDSPPYMHDGRCLTLEDTVEFFNLVLELQLTAEEKTDLTAFLRCL
;
A
#
# COMPACT_ATOMS: atom_id res chain seq x y z
N MET A 1 -7.42 55.28 -59.92
CA MET A 1 -7.76 55.72 -61.28
C MET A 1 -8.41 54.56 -62.02
N MET A 2 -9.58 54.79 -62.64
CA MET A 2 -10.40 53.90 -63.49
C MET A 2 -10.95 52.60 -62.84
N TRP A 3 -12.17 52.58 -62.28
CA TRP A 3 -13.54 52.54 -62.85
C TRP A 3 -14.09 51.16 -63.25
N ARG A 4 -15.32 50.91 -62.76
CA ARG A 4 -16.41 49.99 -63.19
C ARG A 4 -16.46 48.59 -62.55
N ARG A 5 -17.63 48.03 -62.25
CA ARG A 5 -19.02 48.50 -62.00
C ARG A 5 -19.73 47.27 -61.40
N SER A 6 -20.63 47.48 -60.45
CA SER A 6 -21.50 46.44 -59.88
C SER A 6 -22.55 45.96 -60.89
N ILE A 7 -22.88 44.67 -60.90
CA ILE A 7 -24.19 44.13 -61.29
C ILE A 7 -24.56 43.00 -60.32
N LEU A 8 -25.75 43.14 -59.74
CA LEU A 8 -26.48 42.20 -58.91
C LEU A 8 -27.48 41.45 -59.81
N VAL A 9 -27.56 40.10 -59.79
CA VAL A 9 -28.81 39.32 -60.01
C VAL A 9 -28.68 37.96 -59.31
N THR A 10 -29.85 37.52 -58.86
CA THR A 10 -30.28 36.59 -57.82
C THR A 10 -30.41 35.11 -58.23
N VAL A 11 -30.44 34.24 -57.19
CA VAL A 11 -31.03 32.87 -57.03
C VAL A 11 -30.30 31.65 -57.65
N GLY A 12 -29.94 30.71 -56.77
CA GLY A 12 -29.79 29.29 -57.08
C GLY A 12 -29.11 28.49 -55.96
N LEU A 13 -29.82 27.53 -55.37
CA LEU A 13 -29.29 26.57 -54.39
C LEU A 13 -28.09 25.78 -54.94
N GLY A 14 -27.09 25.51 -54.09
CA GLY A 14 -26.05 24.54 -54.42
C GLY A 14 -24.81 24.64 -53.51
N VAL A 15 -24.64 23.64 -52.65
CA VAL A 15 -23.44 23.41 -51.84
C VAL A 15 -22.24 23.12 -52.77
N THR A 16 -21.14 23.87 -52.64
CA THR A 16 -19.80 23.41 -53.08
C THR A 16 -18.66 24.02 -52.26
N ILE A 17 -17.89 23.08 -51.72
CA ILE A 17 -16.55 23.03 -51.13
C ILE A 17 -15.49 23.91 -51.86
N PRO A 18 -14.53 24.55 -51.16
CA PRO A 18 -13.30 24.99 -51.79
C PRO A 18 -12.19 23.92 -51.65
N LEU A 19 -11.77 23.48 -52.83
CA LEU A 19 -10.59 22.67 -53.14
C LEU A 19 -9.32 23.45 -52.76
N VAL A 20 -8.49 22.92 -51.85
CA VAL A 20 -7.12 23.41 -51.64
C VAL A 20 -6.16 22.49 -52.38
N LEU A 21 -5.38 23.10 -53.26
CA LEU A 21 -4.37 22.49 -54.12
C LEU A 21 -3.28 21.80 -53.30
N ALA A 22 -3.07 20.51 -53.60
CA ALA A 22 -1.94 19.73 -53.14
C ALA A 22 -0.65 20.21 -53.82
N GLN A 23 0.37 20.50 -53.02
CA GLN A 23 1.77 20.54 -53.47
C GLN A 23 2.55 19.43 -52.79
N ASP A 24 3.10 18.55 -53.63
CA ASP A 24 4.07 17.51 -53.30
C ASP A 24 5.21 18.04 -52.42
N ARG A 25 5.42 17.42 -51.26
CA ARG A 25 6.71 17.41 -50.56
C ARG A 25 6.98 16.02 -50.00
N ARG A 26 8.05 15.40 -50.51
CA ARG A 26 8.65 14.14 -50.03
C ARG A 26 9.01 14.23 -48.54
N PRO A 27 9.01 13.10 -47.79
CA PRO A 27 9.32 13.12 -46.36
C PRO A 27 10.82 13.26 -46.12
N PRO A 28 11.27 14.04 -45.11
CA PRO A 28 12.63 13.91 -44.62
C PRO A 28 12.74 12.69 -43.71
N ARG A 29 13.80 11.92 -43.93
CA ARG A 29 14.27 10.82 -43.08
C ARG A 29 14.86 11.35 -41.76
N ASN A 30 14.68 10.56 -40.71
CA ASN A 30 15.37 10.54 -39.41
C ASN A 30 15.24 11.80 -38.53
N ALA A 31 14.44 11.67 -37.47
CA ALA A 31 14.47 12.53 -36.29
C ALA A 31 14.84 11.70 -35.05
N ASP A 32 15.79 12.25 -34.30
CA ASP A 32 16.44 11.83 -33.05
C ASP A 32 15.45 11.56 -31.89
N PRO A 33 15.57 10.48 -31.09
CA PRO A 33 14.62 10.14 -30.03
C PRO A 33 14.72 10.98 -28.73
N ARG A 34 15.13 12.26 -28.78
CA ARG A 34 15.33 13.10 -27.57
C ARG A 34 14.59 14.43 -27.53
N GLN A 35 13.37 14.50 -28.05
CA GLN A 35 12.50 15.65 -27.77
C GLN A 35 11.04 15.21 -27.55
N THR A 36 10.78 14.62 -26.39
CA THR A 36 9.44 14.61 -25.82
C THR A 36 9.13 16.01 -25.31
N GLN A 37 8.19 16.70 -25.97
CA GLN A 37 7.57 17.89 -25.40
C GLN A 37 6.89 17.50 -24.07
N PRO A 38 7.00 18.32 -23.02
CA PRO A 38 6.27 18.06 -21.79
C PRO A 38 4.77 18.18 -22.09
N VAL A 39 4.05 17.08 -21.92
CA VAL A 39 2.60 17.11 -21.81
C VAL A 39 2.28 18.10 -20.69
N GLN A 40 1.53 19.16 -21.00
CA GLN A 40 1.00 20.08 -19.99
C GLN A 40 0.21 19.25 -18.98
N ARG A 41 0.79 19.03 -17.79
CA ARG A 41 0.06 18.54 -16.62
C ARG A 41 -1.09 19.53 -16.40
N GLN A 42 -2.33 19.07 -16.52
CA GLN A 42 -3.48 19.83 -16.03
C GLN A 42 -3.19 20.20 -14.57
N ASP A 43 -3.40 21.48 -14.22
CA ASP A 43 -3.15 22.03 -12.89
C ASP A 43 -3.78 21.12 -11.83
N ARG A 44 -2.92 20.46 -11.04
CA ARG A 44 -3.35 19.73 -9.85
C ARG A 44 -4.14 20.72 -8.97
N PRO A 45 -5.34 20.37 -8.47
CA PRO A 45 -6.01 21.23 -7.50
C PRO A 45 -5.09 21.46 -6.31
N ARG A 46 -4.84 22.74 -6.01
CA ARG A 46 -3.96 23.20 -4.94
C ARG A 46 -4.37 22.56 -3.61
N ASP A 47 -3.45 21.82 -2.96
CA ASP A 47 -3.68 21.27 -1.64
C ASP A 47 -3.59 22.39 -0.59
N VAL A 48 -4.73 23.01 -0.30
CA VAL A 48 -4.79 24.15 0.63
C VAL A 48 -4.39 23.74 2.05
N VAL A 49 -4.68 22.50 2.46
CA VAL A 49 -4.31 21.99 3.79
C VAL A 49 -2.79 21.81 3.90
N GLN A 50 -2.14 21.28 2.86
CA GLN A 50 -0.68 21.20 2.83
C GLN A 50 -0.05 22.60 2.75
N ASP A 51 -0.57 23.47 1.89
CA ASP A 51 -0.08 24.83 1.69
C ASP A 51 -0.07 25.70 2.97
N VAL A 52 -1.00 25.46 3.91
CA VAL A 52 -1.04 26.19 5.19
C VAL A 52 -0.09 25.62 6.24
N GLN A 53 0.38 24.38 6.05
CA GLN A 53 1.37 23.76 6.94
C GLN A 53 2.80 24.14 6.55
N GLU A 54 3.04 24.53 5.30
CA GLU A 54 4.35 24.95 4.81
C GLU A 54 4.67 26.41 5.22
N PRO A 55 5.65 26.65 6.12
CA PRO A 55 6.06 28.00 6.47
C PRO A 55 6.71 28.66 5.25
N ARG A 56 6.11 29.75 4.78
CA ARG A 56 6.68 30.53 3.67
C ARG A 56 7.83 31.39 4.17
N ALA A 57 8.96 31.32 3.48
CA ALA A 57 10.06 32.25 3.70
C ALA A 57 9.57 33.69 3.45
N ALA A 58 9.25 34.41 4.52
CA ALA A 58 8.95 35.83 4.43
C ALA A 58 10.27 36.56 4.13
N GLN A 59 10.32 37.36 3.05
CA GLN A 59 11.40 38.33 2.89
C GLN A 59 11.32 39.32 4.05
N SER A 60 12.16 39.13 5.05
CA SER A 60 12.19 39.98 6.23
C SER A 60 13.61 40.50 6.41
N ARG A 61 13.70 41.82 6.60
CA ARG A 61 14.92 42.63 6.70
C ARG A 61 15.09 43.16 8.12
N ARG A 62 14.82 42.33 9.13
CA ARG A 62 14.82 42.76 10.52
C ARG A 62 16.15 42.42 11.19
N VAL A 63 16.63 43.31 12.05
CA VAL A 63 17.95 43.19 12.69
C VAL A 63 18.06 41.97 13.62
N GLU A 64 16.94 41.47 14.14
CA GLU A 64 16.91 40.24 14.94
C GLU A 64 17.09 38.95 14.12
N GLN A 65 17.06 39.01 12.78
CA GLN A 65 17.28 37.86 11.90
C GLN A 65 18.72 37.76 11.38
N GLU A 66 19.55 38.77 11.63
CA GLU A 66 20.97 38.71 11.32
C GLU A 66 21.67 37.83 12.35
N LEU A 67 22.27 36.72 11.88
CA LEU A 67 23.05 35.80 12.72
C LEU A 67 24.24 36.54 13.34
N ARG A 68 24.45 36.33 14.65
CA ARG A 68 25.58 36.86 15.42
C ARG A 68 26.47 35.72 15.89
N ASP A 69 27.64 36.03 16.44
CA ASP A 69 28.56 35.03 17.00
C ASP A 69 27.89 34.14 18.07
N GLY A 70 26.89 34.66 18.78
CA GLY A 70 26.09 33.91 19.75
C GLY A 70 25.19 32.84 19.15
N ASP A 71 24.89 32.93 17.85
CA ASP A 71 23.98 32.04 17.11
C ASP A 71 24.75 30.95 16.34
N ALA A 72 26.08 30.92 16.44
CA ALA A 72 26.91 29.93 15.76
C ALA A 72 26.57 28.50 16.23
N ALA A 73 26.32 27.60 15.27
CA ALA A 73 25.89 26.21 15.54
C ALA A 73 26.83 25.46 16.50
N GLU A 74 28.15 25.68 16.40
CA GLU A 74 29.16 25.05 17.26
C GLU A 74 28.92 25.32 18.76
N ARG A 75 28.35 26.47 19.11
CA ARG A 75 28.05 26.84 20.50
C ARG A 75 26.97 25.97 21.13
N PHE A 76 26.07 25.44 20.30
CA PHE A 76 24.96 24.59 20.73
C PHE A 76 25.30 23.09 20.65
N SER A 77 26.50 22.73 20.15
CA SER A 77 26.94 21.35 20.14
C SER A 77 27.13 20.82 21.56
N ALA A 78 26.53 19.67 21.87
CA ALA A 78 26.68 19.02 23.16
C ALA A 78 28.15 18.63 23.45
N THR A 79 28.97 18.41 22.43
CA THR A 79 30.40 18.10 22.60
C THR A 79 31.21 19.29 23.11
N ASN A 80 30.69 20.51 22.92
CA ASN A 80 31.34 21.76 23.32
C ASN A 80 30.81 22.30 24.66
N ALA A 81 29.89 21.57 25.31
CA ALA A 81 29.34 21.95 26.61
C ALA A 81 30.41 21.87 27.71
N GLN A 82 30.50 22.92 28.53
CA GLN A 82 31.38 22.91 29.70
C GLN A 82 30.75 22.14 30.86
N PRO A 83 31.55 21.38 31.64
CA PRO A 83 31.04 20.69 32.82
C PRO A 83 30.57 21.69 33.88
N VAL A 84 29.54 21.32 34.63
CA VAL A 84 29.00 22.16 35.73
C VAL A 84 30.01 22.38 36.86
N SER A 85 31.03 21.52 36.96
CA SER A 85 32.11 21.64 37.95
C SER A 85 33.41 21.01 37.43
N PRO A 86 34.58 21.60 37.73
CA PRO A 86 35.87 21.01 37.39
C PRO A 86 36.12 19.64 38.05
N VAL A 87 35.46 19.34 39.18
CA VAL A 87 35.57 18.04 39.89
C VAL A 87 35.10 16.87 39.02
N LEU A 88 34.26 17.12 38.00
CA LEU A 88 33.80 16.07 37.10
C LEU A 88 34.94 15.45 36.28
N ALA A 89 36.05 16.16 36.05
CA ALA A 89 37.19 15.65 35.29
C ALA A 89 37.80 14.37 35.90
N ASP A 90 37.74 14.23 37.23
CA ASP A 90 38.28 13.08 37.95
C ASP A 90 37.25 11.94 38.12
N GLN A 91 36.00 12.14 37.68
CA GLN A 91 34.96 11.12 37.74
C GLN A 91 35.02 10.18 36.53
N PRO A 92 34.45 8.97 36.62
CA PRO A 92 34.30 8.09 35.46
C PRO A 92 33.65 8.82 34.28
N LYS A 93 34.25 8.67 33.09
CA LYS A 93 33.82 9.34 31.85
C LYS A 93 33.78 10.87 31.94
N GLU A 94 34.54 11.47 32.87
CA GLU A 94 34.52 12.91 33.13
C GLU A 94 33.10 13.44 33.48
N GLY A 95 32.25 12.60 34.08
CA GLY A 95 30.86 12.92 34.38
C GLY A 95 29.91 12.87 33.16
N LYS A 96 30.36 12.41 32.00
CA LYS A 96 29.58 12.33 30.76
C LYS A 96 28.79 11.03 30.66
N VAL A 97 27.62 11.10 30.02
CA VAL A 97 26.90 9.91 29.54
C VAL A 97 27.54 9.45 28.24
N SER A 98 28.04 8.22 28.20
CA SER A 98 28.58 7.59 26.99
C SER A 98 27.66 6.46 26.53
N GLY A 99 27.47 6.32 25.22
CA GLY A 99 26.54 5.35 24.63
C GLY A 99 25.33 6.04 24.01
N PHE A 100 24.42 5.22 23.50
CA PHE A 100 23.22 5.70 22.84
C PHE A 100 22.26 6.34 23.84
N ASP A 101 21.76 7.51 23.48
CA ASP A 101 20.65 8.18 24.12
C ASP A 101 19.44 8.07 23.19
N LEU A 102 18.41 7.34 23.59
CA LEU A 102 17.24 7.09 22.76
C LEU A 102 16.52 8.37 22.33
N PHE A 103 16.57 9.44 23.13
CA PHE A 103 15.94 10.71 22.78
C PHE A 103 16.74 11.46 21.71
N ARG A 104 18.06 11.44 21.80
CA ARG A 104 18.96 12.16 20.88
C ARG A 104 19.28 11.37 19.63
N ASP A 105 19.73 10.13 19.80
CA ASP A 105 20.29 9.33 18.73
C ASP A 105 19.13 8.70 17.92
N PRO A 106 19.18 8.77 16.58
CA PRO A 106 18.22 8.07 15.74
C PRO A 106 18.30 6.54 15.94
N LEU A 107 17.18 5.86 15.72
CA LEU A 107 17.06 4.42 15.71
C LEU A 107 18.06 3.82 14.73
N ASN A 108 18.71 2.74 15.16
CA ASN A 108 19.68 2.00 14.36
C ASN A 108 20.93 2.82 13.96
N SER A 109 21.28 3.86 14.73
CA SER A 109 22.54 4.60 14.54
C SER A 109 23.77 3.72 14.80
N ASP A 110 24.81 3.85 13.96
CA ASP A 110 26.06 3.07 14.12
C ASP A 110 26.90 3.51 15.33
N LYS A 111 26.76 4.78 15.73
CA LYS A 111 27.49 5.40 16.85
C LYS A 111 26.60 6.41 17.59
N PRO A 112 26.85 6.68 18.87
CA PRO A 112 26.20 7.78 19.58
C PRO A 112 26.50 9.13 18.92
N MET A 113 25.62 10.12 19.11
CA MET A 113 25.70 11.46 18.53
C MET A 113 25.59 11.50 16.99
N THR A 114 25.05 10.44 16.37
CA THR A 114 24.82 10.45 14.91
C THR A 114 23.73 11.47 14.57
N THR A 115 24.01 12.34 13.61
CA THR A 115 23.08 13.38 13.14
C THR A 115 22.10 12.85 12.11
N PHE A 116 20.99 13.56 11.90
CA PHE A 116 20.08 13.26 10.79
C PHE A 116 20.80 13.35 9.44
N GLU A 117 21.64 14.36 9.24
CA GLU A 117 22.37 14.59 8.00
C GLU A 117 23.29 13.40 7.65
N GLU A 118 24.03 12.87 8.64
CA GLU A 118 24.87 11.68 8.47
C GLU A 118 24.05 10.46 8.01
N ILE A 119 22.85 10.25 8.59
CA ILE A 119 21.97 9.13 8.20
C ILE A 119 21.36 9.36 6.83
N PHE A 120 20.84 10.56 6.59
CA PHE A 120 20.22 10.94 5.34
C PHE A 120 21.19 10.75 4.18
N GLU A 121 22.42 11.25 4.28
CA GLU A 121 23.45 11.09 3.25
C GLU A 121 23.81 9.61 3.03
N LYS A 122 24.10 8.88 4.11
CA LYS A 122 24.49 7.46 4.06
C LYS A 122 23.41 6.59 3.41
N GLU A 123 22.18 6.68 3.90
CA GLU A 123 21.10 5.80 3.48
C GLU A 123 20.53 6.20 2.12
N SER A 124 20.45 7.50 1.81
CA SER A 124 20.06 7.94 0.46
C SER A 124 21.04 7.45 -0.60
N ALA A 125 22.34 7.46 -0.30
CA ALA A 125 23.37 6.91 -1.19
C ALA A 125 23.26 5.38 -1.35
N ALA A 126 22.72 4.67 -0.36
CA ALA A 126 22.54 3.22 -0.40
C ALA A 126 21.24 2.76 -1.09
N LYS A 127 20.23 3.65 -1.22
CA LYS A 127 18.89 3.32 -1.74
C LYS A 127 18.92 2.61 -3.09
N GLU A 128 19.76 3.05 -4.03
CA GLU A 128 19.85 2.42 -5.35
C GLU A 128 20.29 0.94 -5.25
N GLY A 129 21.30 0.65 -4.42
CA GLY A 129 21.78 -0.71 -4.20
C GLY A 129 20.74 -1.60 -3.50
N VAL A 130 20.02 -1.04 -2.52
CA VAL A 130 18.91 -1.72 -1.84
C VAL A 130 17.82 -2.11 -2.84
N MET A 131 17.38 -1.16 -3.67
CA MET A 131 16.33 -1.42 -4.66
C MET A 131 16.79 -2.36 -5.77
N GLN A 132 18.06 -2.30 -6.18
CA GLN A 132 18.63 -3.24 -7.15
C GLN A 132 18.64 -4.67 -6.60
N ALA A 133 19.06 -4.88 -5.35
CA ALA A 133 19.06 -6.18 -4.71
C ALA A 133 17.64 -6.75 -4.59
N GLN A 134 16.67 -5.94 -4.17
CA GLN A 134 15.26 -6.35 -4.10
C GLN A 134 14.69 -6.68 -5.48
N ARG A 135 15.00 -5.88 -6.49
CA ARG A 135 14.56 -6.13 -7.86
C ARG A 135 15.10 -7.45 -8.40
N GLN A 136 16.38 -7.74 -8.16
CA GLN A 136 16.98 -9.03 -8.54
C GLN A 136 16.27 -10.19 -7.83
N LEU A 137 15.96 -10.06 -6.53
CA LEU A 137 15.19 -11.07 -5.81
C LEU A 137 13.82 -11.30 -6.47
N LEU A 138 13.07 -10.24 -6.77
CA LEU A 138 11.76 -10.36 -7.42
C LEU A 138 11.88 -10.98 -8.82
N GLU A 139 12.84 -10.57 -9.64
CA GLU A 139 13.03 -11.10 -10.99
C GLU A 139 13.48 -12.58 -11.01
N THR A 140 14.16 -13.04 -9.95
CA THR A 140 14.47 -14.48 -9.78
C THR A 140 13.26 -15.30 -9.36
N ARG A 141 12.33 -14.72 -8.60
CA ARG A 141 11.11 -15.39 -8.10
C ARG A 141 9.94 -15.30 -9.07
N TYR A 142 9.82 -14.22 -9.85
CA TYR A 142 8.62 -13.91 -10.63
C TYR A 142 8.96 -13.47 -12.06
N ASN A 143 8.02 -13.73 -12.96
CA ASN A 143 7.90 -13.01 -14.22
C ASN A 143 7.07 -11.74 -13.98
N LEU A 144 7.75 -10.60 -13.92
CA LEU A 144 7.14 -9.29 -13.69
C LEU A 144 6.61 -8.61 -14.97
N GLU A 145 6.67 -9.29 -16.13
CA GLU A 145 5.98 -8.81 -17.33
C GLU A 145 4.47 -9.03 -17.17
N PRO A 146 3.65 -7.97 -17.09
CA PRO A 146 2.24 -8.11 -16.77
C PRO A 146 1.47 -8.76 -17.93
N LYS A 147 0.75 -9.83 -17.60
CA LYS A 147 -0.31 -10.38 -18.44
C LYS A 147 -1.63 -9.94 -17.84
N LEU A 148 -2.52 -9.39 -18.66
CA LEU A 148 -3.80 -8.85 -18.23
C LEU A 148 -4.93 -9.69 -18.81
N ASP A 149 -5.97 -9.93 -18.01
CA ASP A 149 -7.20 -10.54 -18.50
C ASP A 149 -7.89 -9.60 -19.51
N PRO A 150 -8.30 -10.09 -20.69
CA PRO A 150 -8.91 -9.24 -21.72
C PRO A 150 -10.31 -8.72 -21.35
N GLU A 151 -11.01 -9.39 -20.44
CA GLU A 151 -12.40 -9.06 -20.08
C GLU A 151 -12.54 -8.71 -18.59
N ALA A 152 -11.82 -9.40 -17.72
CA ALA A 152 -11.95 -9.24 -16.28
C ALA A 152 -11.20 -7.99 -15.77
N THR A 153 -11.91 -7.18 -15.00
CA THR A 153 -11.40 -5.94 -14.41
C THR A 153 -11.69 -5.91 -12.91
N MET A 154 -10.93 -5.10 -12.18
CA MET A 154 -11.27 -4.66 -10.82
C MET A 154 -12.52 -3.77 -10.82
N SER A 155 -13.06 -3.46 -9.64
CA SER A 155 -14.32 -2.72 -9.48
C SER A 155 -14.48 -1.43 -10.32
N ARG A 156 -13.42 -0.65 -10.55
CA ARG A 156 -13.42 0.59 -11.33
C ARG A 156 -12.79 0.44 -12.72
N GLY A 157 -12.45 -0.78 -13.13
CA GLY A 157 -12.07 -1.08 -14.51
C GLY A 157 -10.57 -1.30 -14.75
N LYS A 158 -9.71 -1.31 -13.73
CA LYS A 158 -8.30 -1.71 -13.92
C LYS A 158 -8.27 -3.17 -14.40
N PRO A 159 -7.65 -3.50 -15.54
CA PRO A 159 -7.55 -4.89 -16.01
C PRO A 159 -6.87 -5.77 -14.96
N LEU A 160 -7.39 -6.99 -14.75
CA LEU A 160 -6.83 -7.89 -13.75
C LEU A 160 -5.50 -8.48 -14.24
N PRO A 161 -4.44 -8.43 -13.43
CA PRO A 161 -3.24 -9.20 -13.72
C PRO A 161 -3.52 -10.70 -13.56
N VAL A 162 -2.99 -11.51 -14.49
CA VAL A 162 -3.17 -12.96 -14.53
C VAL A 162 -1.83 -13.67 -14.53
N GLY A 163 -1.73 -14.73 -13.72
CA GLY A 163 -0.53 -15.53 -13.56
C GLY A 163 -0.66 -16.96 -14.09
N PRO A 164 0.05 -17.93 -13.49
CA PRO A 164 1.02 -17.73 -12.41
C PRO A 164 2.20 -16.84 -12.85
N THR A 165 2.67 -16.01 -11.94
CA THR A 165 3.87 -15.18 -12.12
C THR A 165 5.11 -15.87 -11.60
N ALA A 166 4.99 -16.77 -10.62
CA ALA A 166 6.14 -17.43 -10.03
C ALA A 166 6.97 -18.24 -11.04
N ARG A 167 8.28 -18.17 -10.91
CA ARG A 167 9.25 -18.95 -11.68
C ARG A 167 9.52 -20.25 -10.94
N LEU A 168 9.44 -21.36 -11.68
CA LEU A 168 9.81 -22.67 -11.16
C LEU A 168 11.30 -22.94 -11.39
N ALA A 169 11.88 -23.81 -10.56
CA ALA A 169 13.24 -24.30 -10.79
C ALA A 169 13.34 -25.02 -12.15
N ASN A 170 14.52 -24.92 -12.78
CA ASN A 170 14.74 -25.44 -14.14
C ASN A 170 14.34 -26.92 -14.27
N GLY A 171 13.46 -27.22 -15.24
CA GLY A 171 13.01 -28.58 -15.54
C GLY A 171 11.79 -29.05 -14.74
N LEU A 172 11.22 -28.20 -13.87
CA LEU A 172 9.94 -28.45 -13.21
C LEU A 172 8.80 -27.74 -13.95
N ASP A 173 7.64 -28.37 -13.91
CA ASP A 173 6.33 -27.80 -14.23
C ASP A 173 5.41 -27.89 -12.99
N TRP A 174 4.24 -27.27 -13.06
CA TRP A 174 3.32 -27.22 -11.92
C TRP A 174 2.79 -28.61 -11.54
N GLU A 175 2.56 -29.47 -12.52
CA GLU A 175 2.08 -30.83 -12.33
C GLU A 175 3.12 -31.72 -11.61
N SER A 176 4.37 -31.70 -12.07
CA SER A 176 5.46 -32.45 -11.44
C SER A 176 5.80 -31.91 -10.06
N LEU A 177 5.70 -30.60 -9.83
CA LEU A 177 5.89 -30.00 -8.51
C LEU A 177 4.78 -30.40 -7.54
N ALA A 178 3.51 -30.36 -7.97
CA ALA A 178 2.36 -30.74 -7.12
C ALA A 178 2.31 -32.22 -6.77
N ALA A 179 3.03 -33.08 -7.51
CA ALA A 179 3.15 -34.51 -7.21
C ALA A 179 4.21 -34.83 -6.14
N MET A 180 5.08 -33.87 -5.78
CA MET A 180 6.14 -34.06 -4.78
C MET A 180 5.60 -33.93 -3.36
N SER A 181 6.25 -34.61 -2.41
CA SER A 181 5.96 -34.37 -0.99
C SER A 181 6.53 -33.02 -0.53
N PRO A 182 6.02 -32.44 0.58
CA PRO A 182 6.58 -31.22 1.13
C PRO A 182 8.08 -31.31 1.44
N GLU A 183 8.54 -32.46 1.94
CA GLU A 183 9.95 -32.73 2.24
C GLU A 183 10.80 -32.72 0.96
N GLU A 184 10.33 -33.35 -0.12
CA GLU A 184 11.04 -33.35 -1.41
C GLU A 184 11.14 -31.93 -1.99
N ILE A 185 10.06 -31.14 -1.90
CA ILE A 185 10.06 -29.73 -2.32
C ILE A 185 11.08 -28.94 -1.51
N ARG A 186 11.14 -29.15 -0.19
CA ARG A 186 12.09 -28.47 0.69
C ARG A 186 13.54 -28.86 0.38
N GLU A 187 13.83 -30.16 0.28
CA GLU A 187 15.18 -30.68 -0.01
C GLU A 187 15.73 -30.19 -1.35
N ARG A 188 14.85 -29.94 -2.32
CA ARG A 188 15.22 -29.40 -3.63
C ARG A 188 15.21 -27.87 -3.69
N HIS A 189 14.85 -27.19 -2.59
CA HIS A 189 14.58 -25.75 -2.54
C HIS A 189 13.64 -25.29 -3.67
N ALA A 190 12.62 -26.10 -3.96
CA ALA A 190 11.76 -25.96 -5.13
C ALA A 190 10.46 -25.20 -4.85
N PHE A 191 10.20 -24.79 -3.61
CA PHE A 191 8.99 -24.06 -3.25
C PHE A 191 9.00 -22.64 -3.87
N PRO A 192 8.01 -22.29 -4.72
CA PRO A 192 8.07 -21.04 -5.48
C PRO A 192 7.63 -19.79 -4.68
N TYR A 193 7.07 -19.96 -3.47
CA TYR A 193 6.49 -18.88 -2.68
C TYR A 193 7.08 -18.75 -1.25
N PRO A 194 8.42 -18.69 -1.09
CA PRO A 194 9.02 -18.33 0.21
C PRO A 194 8.56 -16.93 0.65
N ALA A 195 8.76 -16.59 1.93
CA ALA A 195 8.31 -15.30 2.44
C ALA A 195 8.90 -14.13 1.64
N LEU A 196 8.08 -13.11 1.37
CA LEU A 196 8.53 -11.92 0.65
C LEU A 196 9.12 -10.91 1.67
N PRO A 197 10.44 -10.65 1.68
CA PRO A 197 11.02 -9.77 2.68
C PRO A 197 10.72 -8.30 2.39
N HIS A 198 10.83 -7.48 3.44
CA HIS A 198 10.92 -6.03 3.30
C HIS A 198 12.22 -5.65 2.57
N PRO A 199 12.21 -4.74 1.57
CA PRO A 199 13.39 -4.41 0.77
C PRO A 199 14.59 -3.91 1.59
N LEU A 200 14.31 -3.17 2.67
CA LEU A 200 15.31 -2.71 3.65
C LEU A 200 14.96 -3.18 5.07
N HIS A 201 15.26 -4.43 5.39
CA HIS A 201 14.75 -5.06 6.62
C HIS A 201 15.27 -4.43 7.93
N ALA A 202 16.50 -3.92 7.92
CA ALA A 202 17.14 -3.33 9.10
C ALA A 202 16.36 -2.12 9.63
N ASN A 203 15.97 -1.21 8.74
CA ASN A 203 15.12 -0.08 9.09
C ASN A 203 13.65 -0.54 9.18
N GLY A 204 13.23 -1.47 8.32
CA GLY A 204 11.85 -1.90 8.24
C GLY A 204 10.94 -0.73 7.84
N GLY A 205 9.76 -0.69 8.47
CA GLY A 205 8.87 0.45 8.34
C GLY A 205 7.86 0.37 7.22
N GLN A 206 7.01 1.38 7.12
CA GLN A 206 6.00 1.47 6.06
C GLN A 206 6.63 1.90 4.73
N VAL A 207 6.10 1.39 3.61
CA VAL A 207 6.50 1.79 2.25
C VAL A 207 5.26 1.91 1.37
N PHE A 208 5.14 3.04 0.67
CA PHE A 208 3.98 3.39 -0.15
C PHE A 208 4.30 3.32 -1.66
N PRO A 209 3.36 2.87 -2.51
CA PRO A 209 3.56 2.72 -3.93
C PRO A 209 3.55 4.06 -4.68
N GLU A 210 4.21 4.09 -5.83
CA GLU A 210 4.50 5.33 -6.58
C GLU A 210 3.24 6.14 -6.93
N MET A 211 2.16 5.49 -7.38
CA MET A 211 0.93 6.20 -7.76
C MET A 211 0.30 6.96 -6.58
N GLN A 212 0.50 6.48 -5.34
CA GLN A 212 0.08 7.18 -4.15
C GLN A 212 1.06 8.30 -3.77
N LEU A 213 2.36 8.07 -3.90
CA LEU A 213 3.39 9.08 -3.65
C LEU A 213 3.23 10.30 -4.57
N GLU A 214 2.81 10.09 -5.82
CA GLU A 214 2.49 11.19 -6.75
C GLU A 214 1.44 12.16 -6.20
N MET A 215 0.50 11.66 -5.38
CA MET A 215 -0.55 12.42 -4.72
C MET A 215 -0.17 12.87 -3.31
N PHE A 216 0.63 12.09 -2.57
CA PHE A 216 1.08 12.39 -1.22
C PHE A 216 2.60 12.27 -1.08
N PRO A 217 3.39 13.23 -1.61
CA PRO A 217 4.85 13.19 -1.53
C PRO A 217 5.41 13.16 -0.10
N ARG A 218 4.62 13.60 0.90
CA ARG A 218 4.99 13.50 2.33
C ARG A 218 5.19 12.07 2.84
N LEU A 219 4.74 11.07 2.08
CA LEU A 219 4.90 9.64 2.37
C LEU A 219 6.15 9.03 1.73
N GLU A 220 6.96 9.84 1.02
CA GLU A 220 8.18 9.37 0.37
C GLU A 220 9.31 9.17 1.39
N ARG A 221 9.98 8.02 1.27
CA ARG A 221 11.17 7.68 2.05
C ARG A 221 12.47 7.91 1.26
N PHE A 222 13.48 8.46 1.93
CA PHE A 222 14.79 8.69 1.31
C PHE A 222 15.65 7.41 1.23
N ASP A 223 15.36 6.39 2.04
CA ASP A 223 16.20 5.18 2.20
C ASP A 223 15.69 3.96 1.41
N VAL A 224 14.41 3.91 1.05
CA VAL A 224 13.80 2.76 0.35
C VAL A 224 12.66 3.22 -0.58
N ALA A 225 12.26 2.39 -1.53
CA ALA A 225 11.10 2.58 -2.39
C ALA A 225 10.25 1.31 -2.45
N PHE A 226 9.04 1.44 -3.01
CA PHE A 226 8.13 0.31 -3.22
C PHE A 226 8.66 -0.64 -4.30
N ASP A 227 8.43 -1.94 -4.13
CA ASP A 227 9.12 -2.99 -4.89
C ASP A 227 8.28 -3.69 -5.96
N ILE A 228 6.96 -3.83 -5.76
CA ILE A 228 6.06 -4.50 -6.71
C ILE A 228 5.57 -3.51 -7.79
N PRO A 229 5.59 -3.88 -9.09
CA PRO A 229 5.08 -3.02 -10.16
C PRO A 229 3.57 -2.73 -10.04
N ASP A 230 3.15 -1.52 -10.43
CA ASP A 230 1.73 -1.08 -10.37
C ASP A 230 0.75 -2.04 -11.06
N ALA A 231 1.16 -2.71 -12.13
CA ALA A 231 0.29 -3.68 -12.81
C ALA A 231 -0.22 -4.82 -11.90
N PHE A 232 0.50 -5.14 -10.82
CA PHE A 232 0.15 -6.17 -9.83
C PHE A 232 -0.44 -5.58 -8.54
N LEU A 233 -0.74 -4.29 -8.51
CA LEU A 233 -1.32 -3.59 -7.36
C LEU A 233 -2.82 -3.33 -7.56
N PRO A 234 -3.56 -3.00 -6.49
CA PRO A 234 -4.97 -2.63 -6.57
C PRO A 234 -5.19 -1.44 -7.51
N GLU A 235 -6.44 -1.22 -7.88
CA GLU A 235 -6.82 0.00 -8.60
C GLU A 235 -6.71 1.24 -7.70
N PHE A 236 -6.31 2.36 -8.31
CA PHE A 236 -6.13 3.62 -7.60
C PHE A 236 -6.84 4.78 -8.33
N PRO A 237 -7.69 5.57 -7.64
CA PRO A 237 -8.19 5.35 -6.28
C PRO A 237 -9.17 4.17 -6.21
N PRO A 238 -9.21 3.42 -5.09
CA PRO A 238 -10.18 2.36 -4.92
C PRO A 238 -11.58 2.92 -4.58
N ALA A 239 -12.63 2.23 -5.03
CA ALA A 239 -14.02 2.60 -4.77
C ALA A 239 -14.41 2.52 -3.28
N ILE A 240 -15.43 3.27 -2.87
CA ILE A 240 -16.07 3.15 -1.56
C ILE A 240 -17.51 2.71 -1.74
N PHE A 241 -17.86 1.56 -1.17
CA PHE A 241 -19.25 1.08 -1.10
C PHE A 241 -19.75 1.22 0.33
N LEU A 242 -21.01 1.65 0.50
CA LEU A 242 -21.62 1.86 1.81
C LEU A 242 -22.73 0.83 2.04
N GLN A 243 -22.63 0.05 3.12
CA GLN A 243 -23.60 -1.03 3.40
C GLN A 243 -25.02 -0.49 3.65
N ASN A 244 -25.14 0.74 4.17
CA ASN A 244 -26.41 1.38 4.49
C ASN A 244 -26.99 2.16 3.29
N ARG A 245 -26.23 2.33 2.21
CA ARG A 245 -26.61 3.04 0.98
C ARG A 245 -26.12 2.27 -0.26
N PRO A 246 -26.46 0.97 -0.39
CA PRO A 246 -25.94 0.12 -1.45
C PRO A 246 -26.36 0.59 -2.86
N GLU A 247 -27.42 1.38 -2.97
CA GLU A 247 -27.93 1.90 -4.24
C GLU A 247 -27.02 2.97 -4.88
N LEU A 248 -26.08 3.55 -4.13
CA LEU A 248 -25.22 4.62 -4.61
C LEU A 248 -23.98 4.13 -5.39
N GLY A 249 -23.62 2.84 -5.28
CA GLY A 249 -22.38 2.33 -5.85
C GLY A 249 -21.15 2.98 -5.20
N ASP A 250 -20.20 3.45 -6.03
CA ASP A 250 -18.96 4.08 -5.55
C ASP A 250 -19.19 5.53 -5.07
N VAL A 251 -19.26 5.72 -3.76
CA VAL A 251 -19.47 7.05 -3.15
C VAL A 251 -18.22 7.92 -3.12
N SER A 252 -17.03 7.38 -3.43
CA SER A 252 -15.80 8.18 -3.59
C SER A 252 -15.82 9.00 -4.87
N ARG A 253 -16.69 8.63 -5.83
CA ARG A 253 -16.81 9.27 -7.16
C ARG A 253 -15.47 9.29 -7.90
N GLY A 254 -14.64 8.26 -7.72
CA GLY A 254 -13.32 8.15 -8.32
C GLY A 254 -12.28 9.12 -7.78
N GLN A 255 -12.45 9.62 -6.56
CA GLN A 255 -11.47 10.48 -5.89
C GLN A 255 -10.82 9.73 -4.73
N VAL A 256 -9.53 10.02 -4.46
CA VAL A 256 -8.97 9.70 -3.14
C VAL A 256 -9.63 10.63 -2.12
N VAL A 257 -10.22 10.05 -1.09
CA VAL A 257 -10.80 10.79 0.02
C VAL A 257 -9.67 11.33 0.89
N SER A 258 -9.71 12.63 1.15
CA SER A 258 -8.71 13.39 1.90
C SER A 258 -9.40 14.42 2.79
N LEU A 259 -8.65 15.07 3.68
CA LEU A 259 -9.15 16.20 4.47
C LEU A 259 -9.70 17.36 3.59
N ASN A 260 -9.26 17.46 2.33
CA ASN A 260 -9.69 18.50 1.41
C ASN A 260 -11.09 18.28 0.83
N ASN A 261 -11.55 17.03 0.68
CA ASN A 261 -12.79 16.72 -0.05
C ASN A 261 -13.79 15.84 0.73
N PHE A 262 -13.43 15.23 1.86
CA PHE A 262 -14.31 14.29 2.56
C PHE A 262 -15.67 14.90 2.93
N HIS A 263 -15.70 16.15 3.40
CA HIS A 263 -16.95 16.79 3.78
C HIS A 263 -17.87 17.01 2.58
N GLU A 264 -17.34 17.44 1.42
CA GLU A 264 -18.13 17.59 0.19
C GLU A 264 -18.68 16.25 -0.30
N LEU A 265 -17.86 15.20 -0.25
CA LEU A 265 -18.23 13.88 -0.73
C LEU A 265 -19.32 13.22 0.13
N PHE A 266 -19.28 13.41 1.46
CA PHE A 266 -20.06 12.59 2.41
C PHE A 266 -21.14 13.32 3.21
N LYS A 267 -21.18 14.66 3.28
CA LYS A 267 -22.08 15.40 4.20
C LYS A 267 -23.57 15.10 4.05
N ASP A 268 -23.99 14.73 2.84
CA ASP A 268 -25.39 14.42 2.51
C ASP A 268 -25.67 12.89 2.53
N LEU A 269 -24.66 12.08 2.85
CA LEU A 269 -24.72 10.61 2.78
C LEU A 269 -24.65 9.94 4.16
N ILE A 270 -23.93 10.53 5.11
CA ILE A 270 -23.62 9.94 6.42
C ILE A 270 -23.97 10.89 7.56
N THR A 271 -24.11 10.33 8.77
CA THR A 271 -24.41 11.12 9.98
C THR A 271 -23.19 11.93 10.46
N PRO A 272 -23.38 12.98 11.29
CA PRO A 272 -22.27 13.76 11.84
C PRO A 272 -21.24 12.93 12.61
N VAL A 273 -21.67 11.87 13.31
CA VAL A 273 -20.77 10.98 14.07
C VAL A 273 -19.88 10.18 13.12
N GLN A 274 -20.44 9.65 12.04
CA GLN A 274 -19.69 8.93 11.00
C GLN A 274 -18.74 9.86 10.25
N MET A 275 -19.17 11.11 10.00
CA MET A 275 -18.33 12.15 9.40
C MET A 275 -17.11 12.48 10.28
N GLU A 276 -17.29 12.59 11.59
CA GLU A 276 -16.17 12.79 12.52
C GLU A 276 -15.22 11.60 12.53
N GLY A 277 -15.77 10.37 12.48
CA GLY A 277 -14.97 9.16 12.31
C GLY A 277 -14.09 9.19 11.06
N LEU A 278 -14.67 9.56 9.92
CA LEU A 278 -13.92 9.74 8.66
C LEU A 278 -12.85 10.82 8.78
N ARG A 279 -13.17 11.98 9.36
CA ARG A 279 -12.18 13.05 9.58
C ARG A 279 -10.98 12.57 10.39
N LEU A 280 -11.22 11.79 11.46
CA LEU A 280 -10.16 11.22 12.29
C LEU A 280 -9.30 10.21 11.52
N LEU A 281 -9.91 9.33 10.71
CA LEU A 281 -9.19 8.37 9.85
C LEU A 281 -8.31 9.05 8.79
N LEU A 282 -8.64 10.29 8.41
CA LEU A 282 -7.91 11.13 7.45
C LEU A 282 -6.89 12.07 8.12
N THR A 283 -6.82 12.10 9.45
CA THR A 283 -5.93 13.01 10.18
C THR A 283 -4.56 12.33 10.37
N PRO A 284 -3.46 12.90 9.84
CA PRO A 284 -2.13 12.33 10.03
C PRO A 284 -1.72 12.37 11.51
N MET A 285 -1.01 11.32 11.95
CA MET A 285 -0.41 11.20 13.27
C MET A 285 1.05 10.76 13.13
N PRO A 286 1.96 11.17 14.04
CA PRO A 286 3.34 10.71 14.02
C PRO A 286 3.41 9.18 13.98
N GLN A 287 4.34 8.69 13.17
CA GLN A 287 4.63 7.27 12.97
C GLN A 287 6.16 7.10 12.99
N GLU A 288 6.64 5.88 13.22
CA GLU A 288 8.07 5.58 13.37
C GLU A 288 8.96 6.23 12.31
N GLU A 289 8.65 6.05 11.03
CA GLU A 289 9.41 6.57 9.88
C GLU A 289 8.93 7.97 9.46
N PHE A 290 7.68 8.33 9.76
CA PHE A 290 7.09 9.61 9.38
C PHE A 290 6.81 10.46 10.63
N ASN A 291 7.78 11.31 11.00
CA ASN A 291 7.66 12.16 12.18
C ASN A 291 8.52 13.43 12.05
N ALA A 292 8.48 14.27 13.08
CA ALA A 292 9.15 15.57 13.10
C ALA A 292 10.59 15.54 13.64
N THR A 293 11.09 14.39 14.09
CA THR A 293 12.40 14.26 14.75
C THR A 293 13.49 13.78 13.78
N ASP A 294 14.73 13.70 14.25
CA ASP A 294 15.88 13.18 13.47
C ASP A 294 15.82 11.66 13.23
N ASP A 295 14.83 10.99 13.82
CA ASP A 295 14.58 9.57 13.65
C ASP A 295 13.66 9.24 12.45
N ARG A 296 13.26 10.26 11.69
CA ARG A 296 12.41 10.11 10.50
C ARG A 296 13.19 9.49 9.32
N LYS A 297 12.44 8.88 8.40
CA LYS A 297 12.93 8.42 7.08
C LYS A 297 12.40 9.25 5.91
N THR A 298 11.80 10.40 6.22
CA THR A 298 11.43 11.46 5.27
C THR A 298 12.50 12.55 5.21
N ALA A 299 12.71 13.16 4.05
CA ALA A 299 13.71 14.22 3.90
C ALA A 299 13.40 15.42 4.81
N LEU A 300 12.12 15.83 4.84
CA LEU A 300 11.62 16.90 5.69
C LEU A 300 10.87 16.34 6.91
N PRO A 301 10.80 17.07 8.03
CA PRO A 301 9.91 16.75 9.14
C PRO A 301 8.47 16.50 8.66
N SER A 302 7.85 15.43 9.13
CA SER A 302 6.51 15.00 8.72
C SER A 302 5.52 15.06 9.89
N LEU A 303 4.26 15.40 9.59
CA LEU A 303 3.15 15.23 10.53
C LEU A 303 2.75 13.76 10.72
N GLY A 304 3.29 12.88 9.88
CA GLY A 304 3.12 11.44 9.96
C GLY A 304 2.13 10.89 8.94
N VAL A 305 1.44 9.82 9.33
CA VAL A 305 0.60 8.97 8.49
C VAL A 305 -0.82 8.95 9.04
N ALA A 306 -1.82 9.08 8.18
CA ALA A 306 -3.23 8.89 8.51
C ALA A 306 -3.63 7.42 8.31
N CYS A 307 -4.67 6.95 9.01
CA CYS A 307 -5.15 5.58 8.80
C CYS A 307 -5.50 5.30 7.33
N PHE A 308 -6.10 6.30 6.64
CA PHE A 308 -6.45 6.23 5.23
C PHE A 308 -5.29 6.53 4.26
N ASP A 309 -4.08 6.80 4.75
CA ASP A 309 -2.90 6.74 3.88
C ASP A 309 -2.52 5.27 3.61
N CYS A 310 -2.56 4.40 4.62
CA CYS A 310 -2.41 2.96 4.40
C CYS A 310 -3.71 2.41 3.79
N HIS A 311 -4.84 2.63 4.48
CA HIS A 311 -6.13 2.10 4.06
C HIS A 311 -6.87 3.06 3.13
N VAL A 312 -6.26 3.42 1.99
CA VAL A 312 -6.81 4.42 1.05
C VAL A 312 -8.25 4.09 0.70
N ASN A 313 -9.15 5.05 0.92
CA ASN A 313 -10.60 4.89 0.73
C ASN A 313 -11.18 3.65 1.45
N GLY A 314 -10.60 3.24 2.58
CA GLY A 314 -11.03 2.02 3.29
C GLY A 314 -10.67 0.71 2.57
N HIS A 315 -9.82 0.77 1.56
CA HIS A 315 -9.25 -0.39 0.86
C HIS A 315 -7.72 -0.41 1.02
N THR A 316 -6.99 -1.02 0.08
CA THR A 316 -5.52 -1.06 0.07
C THR A 316 -5.00 -0.57 -1.29
N THR A 317 -3.73 -0.16 -1.33
CA THR A 317 -2.97 0.05 -2.58
C THR A 317 -1.73 -0.84 -2.65
N GLY A 318 -1.62 -1.83 -1.75
CA GLY A 318 -0.51 -2.77 -1.64
C GLY A 318 0.64 -2.28 -0.76
N GLN A 319 0.45 -1.18 -0.01
CA GLN A 319 1.45 -0.68 0.94
C GLN A 319 1.78 -1.76 1.96
N PHE A 320 3.03 -1.85 2.38
CA PHE A 320 3.44 -2.85 3.36
C PHE A 320 4.23 -2.24 4.52
N HIS A 321 4.34 -3.00 5.59
CA HIS A 321 5.14 -2.71 6.78
C HIS A 321 5.85 -4.01 7.23
N LEU A 322 6.66 -3.95 8.29
CA LEU A 322 7.13 -5.11 9.03
C LEU A 322 6.26 -5.28 10.26
N THR A 323 5.83 -6.52 10.50
CA THR A 323 4.98 -6.83 11.66
C THR A 323 5.59 -6.29 12.96
N PRO A 324 4.88 -5.47 13.75
CA PRO A 324 5.37 -4.99 15.05
C PRO A 324 5.39 -6.07 16.13
N ASP A 325 4.98 -7.29 15.81
CA ASP A 325 4.53 -8.34 16.74
C ASP A 325 5.66 -9.26 17.17
N LEU A 326 6.77 -9.23 16.44
CA LEU A 326 7.85 -10.17 16.58
C LEU A 326 9.16 -9.47 16.91
N ARG A 327 10.00 -10.20 17.63
CA ARG A 327 11.39 -9.88 17.95
C ARG A 327 12.22 -11.18 17.88
N PRO A 328 13.53 -11.11 17.59
CA PRO A 328 14.29 -9.92 17.22
C PRO A 328 13.91 -9.37 15.82
N GLN A 329 14.51 -8.24 15.41
CA GLN A 329 14.13 -7.50 14.18
C GLN A 329 14.10 -8.42 12.95
N GLU A 330 15.11 -9.27 12.78
CA GLU A 330 15.27 -10.23 11.68
C GLU A 330 14.21 -11.33 11.63
N ARG A 331 13.36 -11.45 12.66
CA ARG A 331 12.20 -12.37 12.69
C ARG A 331 10.89 -11.69 12.29
N ARG A 332 10.87 -10.38 12.10
CA ARG A 332 9.67 -9.65 11.68
C ARG A 332 9.47 -9.88 10.19
N PHE A 333 8.34 -10.43 9.78
CA PHE A 333 8.01 -10.58 8.36
C PHE A 333 7.25 -9.35 7.83
N ARG A 334 7.24 -9.19 6.50
CA ARG A 334 6.47 -8.18 5.79
C ARG A 334 4.97 -8.43 5.98
N ILE A 335 4.22 -7.37 6.25
CA ILE A 335 2.76 -7.40 6.24
C ILE A 335 2.23 -6.43 5.20
N ASP A 336 1.35 -6.91 4.33
CA ASP A 336 0.59 -6.09 3.41
C ASP A 336 -0.57 -5.38 4.13
N THR A 337 -0.92 -4.20 3.64
CA THR A 337 -2.05 -3.43 4.15
C THR A 337 -3.34 -4.05 3.65
N VAL A 338 -4.21 -4.41 4.59
CA VAL A 338 -5.46 -5.11 4.25
C VAL A 338 -6.59 -4.14 3.92
N SER A 339 -7.57 -4.61 3.14
CA SER A 339 -8.83 -3.90 2.94
C SER A 339 -9.63 -3.77 4.25
N LEU A 340 -10.21 -2.60 4.52
CA LEU A 340 -11.18 -2.39 5.62
C LEU A 340 -12.63 -2.63 5.18
N ARG A 341 -12.87 -3.02 3.92
CA ARG A 341 -14.20 -3.42 3.44
C ARG A 341 -14.68 -4.67 4.18
N GLY A 342 -15.94 -4.66 4.61
CA GLY A 342 -16.58 -5.79 5.29
C GLY A 342 -16.26 -5.95 6.76
N MET A 343 -15.64 -4.94 7.39
CA MET A 343 -15.23 -5.02 8.81
C MET A 343 -16.41 -5.26 9.76
N PHE A 344 -17.63 -4.85 9.39
CA PHE A 344 -18.85 -5.04 10.17
C PHE A 344 -19.18 -6.52 10.47
N ASN A 345 -18.65 -7.45 9.68
CA ASN A 345 -18.85 -8.88 9.90
C ASN A 345 -17.65 -9.56 10.57
N GLN A 346 -16.53 -8.87 10.83
CA GLN A 346 -15.31 -9.52 11.33
C GLN A 346 -15.25 -9.51 12.86
N GLN A 347 -14.82 -10.63 13.48
CA GLN A 347 -14.69 -10.76 14.95
C GLN A 347 -13.25 -10.84 15.46
N ILE A 348 -12.28 -11.00 14.56
CA ILE A 348 -10.85 -10.96 14.86
C ILE A 348 -10.24 -9.85 14.00
N HIS A 349 -9.39 -9.01 14.58
CA HIS A 349 -8.69 -7.95 13.88
C HIS A 349 -7.18 -8.06 14.12
N GLY A 350 -6.39 -7.81 13.07
CA GLY A 350 -4.96 -8.10 13.01
C GLY A 350 -4.65 -9.49 12.47
N SER A 351 -3.54 -9.62 11.72
CA SER A 351 -3.13 -10.88 11.09
C SER A 351 -2.58 -11.90 12.10
N LYS A 352 -1.88 -11.43 13.13
CA LYS A 352 -1.26 -12.24 14.20
C LYS A 352 -1.83 -12.02 15.60
N ARG A 353 -2.83 -11.15 15.72
CA ARG A 353 -3.48 -10.83 17.00
C ARG A 353 -4.94 -11.20 16.96
N SER A 354 -5.45 -11.58 18.13
CA SER A 354 -6.85 -11.91 18.33
C SER A 354 -7.63 -10.73 18.92
N LEU A 355 -7.43 -9.51 18.38
CA LEU A 355 -8.17 -8.32 18.84
C LEU A 355 -9.65 -8.45 18.42
N ARG A 356 -10.57 -8.07 19.30
CA ARG A 356 -11.99 -8.46 19.19
C ARG A 356 -12.94 -7.35 18.77
N SER A 357 -12.42 -6.13 18.58
CA SER A 357 -13.18 -5.00 18.06
C SER A 357 -12.31 -4.10 17.19
N VAL A 358 -12.97 -3.32 16.32
CA VAL A 358 -12.31 -2.29 15.49
C VAL A 358 -11.69 -1.22 16.38
N GLU A 359 -12.34 -0.91 17.50
CA GLU A 359 -11.89 0.08 18.46
C GLU A 359 -10.59 -0.36 19.15
N ASP A 360 -10.51 -1.61 19.62
CA ASP A 360 -9.29 -2.14 20.24
C ASP A 360 -8.15 -2.23 19.23
N PHE A 361 -8.46 -2.57 17.98
CA PHE A 361 -7.50 -2.54 16.89
C PHE A 361 -7.00 -1.12 16.62
N THR A 362 -7.88 -0.13 16.59
CA THR A 362 -7.54 1.28 16.37
C THR A 362 -6.61 1.80 17.48
N GLU A 363 -6.89 1.47 18.75
CA GLU A 363 -5.99 1.82 19.86
C GLU A 363 -4.63 1.16 19.76
N PHE A 364 -4.62 -0.13 19.44
CA PHE A 364 -3.40 -0.90 19.28
C PHE A 364 -2.54 -0.31 18.16
N GLU A 365 -3.13 -0.07 16.98
CA GLU A 365 -2.44 0.49 15.83
C GLU A 365 -1.76 1.82 16.18
N GLN A 366 -2.54 2.72 16.77
CA GLN A 366 -2.09 4.05 17.12
C GLN A 366 -0.96 4.04 18.17
N ARG A 367 -1.11 3.26 19.25
CA ARG A 367 -0.19 3.26 20.39
C ARG A 367 1.08 2.47 20.15
N THR A 368 1.01 1.45 19.29
CA THR A 368 2.07 0.44 19.21
C THR A 368 2.49 0.14 17.79
N ALA A 369 1.58 -0.23 16.87
CA ALA A 369 1.98 -0.65 15.53
C ALA A 369 2.68 0.46 14.75
N TYR A 370 2.18 1.70 14.90
CA TYR A 370 2.79 2.90 14.32
C TYR A 370 4.23 3.13 14.77
N PHE A 371 4.64 2.55 15.90
CA PHE A 371 5.98 2.69 16.48
C PHE A 371 6.68 1.34 16.58
N ASN A 372 6.42 0.44 15.62
CA ASN A 372 7.06 -0.88 15.55
C ASN A 372 6.85 -1.77 16.78
N GLY A 373 5.82 -1.52 17.59
CA GLY A 373 5.56 -2.19 18.86
C GLY A 373 6.30 -1.58 20.05
N ASP A 374 6.92 -0.41 19.89
CA ASP A 374 7.71 0.28 20.91
C ASP A 374 7.06 1.60 21.37
N PRO A 375 6.37 1.62 22.52
CA PRO A 375 5.75 2.83 23.04
C PRO A 375 6.76 3.87 23.56
N ILE A 376 8.03 3.52 23.79
CA ILE A 376 9.06 4.48 24.19
C ILE A 376 9.43 5.39 23.02
N HIS A 377 9.54 4.81 21.82
CA HIS A 377 9.75 5.59 20.60
C HIS A 377 8.55 6.50 20.28
N ALA A 378 7.33 6.02 20.55
CA ALA A 378 6.12 6.82 20.43
C ALA A 378 6.20 8.13 21.23
N MET A 379 6.63 8.05 22.50
CA MET A 379 6.77 9.21 23.37
C MET A 379 7.81 10.21 22.83
N LYS A 380 8.96 9.72 22.34
CA LYS A 380 9.99 10.57 21.70
C LYS A 380 9.42 11.35 20.51
N LYS A 381 8.56 10.70 19.71
CA LYS A 381 8.08 11.20 18.42
C LYS A 381 6.81 12.05 18.51
N GLY A 382 6.37 12.40 19.71
CA GLY A 382 5.21 13.27 19.92
C GLY A 382 3.87 12.55 19.77
N PHE A 383 3.80 11.26 20.12
CA PHE A 383 2.56 10.49 20.17
C PHE A 383 1.47 11.24 20.97
N GLN A 384 0.27 11.30 20.39
CA GLN A 384 -0.92 11.88 21.00
C GLN A 384 -1.99 10.81 21.15
N GLU A 385 -2.26 10.37 22.38
CA GLU A 385 -3.27 9.32 22.63
C GLU A 385 -4.68 9.80 22.23
N LEU A 386 -5.36 9.04 21.38
CA LEU A 386 -6.78 9.27 21.11
C LEU A 386 -7.61 8.76 22.29
N PRO A 387 -8.51 9.58 22.86
CA PRO A 387 -9.34 9.15 23.97
C PRO A 387 -10.32 8.06 23.49
N ARG A 388 -10.55 7.02 24.31
CA ARG A 388 -11.50 5.93 23.99
C ARG A 388 -12.87 6.45 23.52
N SER A 389 -13.32 7.59 24.02
CA SER A 389 -14.63 8.18 23.68
C SER A 389 -14.78 8.57 22.20
N VAL A 390 -13.68 8.84 21.46
CA VAL A 390 -13.76 9.21 20.04
C VAL A 390 -13.50 8.04 19.08
N ILE A 391 -12.85 6.99 19.56
CA ILE A 391 -12.49 5.81 18.76
C ILE A 391 -13.71 5.09 18.16
N PRO A 392 -14.85 4.93 18.88
CA PRO A 392 -16.08 4.41 18.28
C PRO A 392 -16.58 5.21 17.07
N HIS A 393 -16.24 6.50 16.91
CA HIS A 393 -16.60 7.25 15.71
C HIS A 393 -15.85 6.71 14.48
N MET A 394 -14.55 6.45 14.63
CA MET A 394 -13.73 5.82 13.57
C MET A 394 -14.25 4.43 13.23
N ALA A 395 -14.61 3.63 14.24
CA ALA A 395 -15.20 2.31 14.04
C ALA A 395 -16.55 2.38 13.32
N GLN A 396 -17.40 3.36 13.63
CA GLN A 396 -18.68 3.55 12.93
C GLN A 396 -18.49 3.79 11.43
N PHE A 397 -17.50 4.59 11.03
CA PHE A 397 -17.21 4.77 9.60
C PHE A 397 -16.63 3.50 8.97
N GLN A 398 -15.64 2.87 9.61
CA GLN A 398 -15.01 1.65 9.10
C GLN A 398 -16.02 0.51 8.90
N ASN A 399 -16.96 0.35 9.84
CA ASN A 399 -18.03 -0.64 9.74
C ASN A 399 -19.03 -0.33 8.62
N MET A 400 -19.04 0.87 8.03
CA MET A 400 -19.92 1.17 6.89
C MET A 400 -19.33 0.71 5.55
N LEU A 401 -18.02 0.46 5.50
CA LEU A 401 -17.32 0.07 4.28
C LEU A 401 -17.77 -1.33 3.87
N ASP A 402 -18.52 -1.40 2.77
CA ASP A 402 -19.05 -2.65 2.22
C ASP A 402 -18.10 -3.26 1.19
N PHE A 403 -18.35 -4.53 0.89
CA PHE A 403 -17.70 -5.23 -0.20
C PHE A 403 -18.09 -4.65 -1.57
N PRO A 404 -17.25 -4.85 -2.59
CA PRO A 404 -17.68 -4.67 -3.97
C PRO A 404 -18.95 -5.46 -4.30
N PRO A 405 -19.79 -4.96 -5.22
CA PRO A 405 -20.92 -5.71 -5.73
C PRO A 405 -20.49 -7.05 -6.34
N ALA A 406 -21.12 -8.14 -5.91
CA ALA A 406 -20.94 -9.48 -6.45
C ALA A 406 -22.26 -9.95 -7.11
N PRO A 407 -22.58 -9.47 -8.33
CA PRO A 407 -23.92 -9.60 -8.92
C PRO A 407 -24.33 -11.05 -9.23
N LYS A 408 -23.36 -11.97 -9.30
CA LYS A 408 -23.60 -13.40 -9.54
C LYS A 408 -23.92 -14.17 -8.26
N LEU A 409 -23.74 -13.58 -7.07
CA LEU A 409 -24.04 -14.24 -5.80
C LEU A 409 -25.51 -14.06 -5.39
N THR A 410 -26.07 -15.11 -4.81
CA THR A 410 -27.38 -15.10 -4.14
C THR A 410 -27.25 -14.58 -2.71
N VAL A 411 -28.38 -14.42 -2.02
CA VAL A 411 -28.41 -13.98 -0.60
C VAL A 411 -27.71 -14.95 0.37
N THR A 412 -27.50 -16.20 -0.04
CA THR A 412 -26.73 -17.19 0.74
C THR A 412 -25.24 -17.16 0.40
N GLY A 413 -24.80 -16.23 -0.46
CA GLY A 413 -23.43 -16.12 -0.95
C GLY A 413 -23.03 -17.31 -1.81
N ARG A 414 -23.97 -17.91 -2.54
CA ARG A 414 -23.71 -18.96 -3.55
C ARG A 414 -23.95 -18.42 -4.94
N LEU A 415 -23.27 -18.94 -5.96
CA LEU A 415 -23.51 -18.53 -7.34
C LEU A 415 -24.96 -18.80 -7.76
N ASN A 416 -25.54 -17.85 -8.48
CA ASN A 416 -26.79 -18.04 -9.19
C ASN A 416 -26.52 -18.77 -10.51
N PRO A 417 -26.99 -20.01 -10.72
CA PRO A 417 -26.73 -20.76 -11.94
C PRO A 417 -27.28 -20.12 -13.22
N ALA A 418 -28.23 -19.18 -13.10
CA ALA A 418 -28.76 -18.44 -14.24
C ALA A 418 -27.84 -17.30 -14.71
N LEU A 419 -26.86 -16.90 -13.90
CA LEU A 419 -25.92 -15.79 -14.18
C LEU A 419 -24.46 -16.25 -14.31
N ALA A 420 -24.13 -17.38 -13.69
CA ALA A 420 -22.77 -17.91 -13.68
C ALA A 420 -22.45 -18.74 -14.93
N THR A 421 -21.18 -18.74 -15.33
CA THR A 421 -20.68 -19.63 -16.38
C THR A 421 -20.46 -21.04 -15.84
N GLU A 422 -20.28 -22.02 -16.73
CA GLU A 422 -19.96 -23.39 -16.34
C GLU A 422 -18.65 -23.48 -15.54
N SER A 423 -17.61 -22.75 -15.99
CA SER A 423 -16.32 -22.66 -15.29
C SER A 423 -16.46 -22.09 -13.88
N GLU A 424 -17.27 -21.04 -13.70
CA GLU A 424 -17.54 -20.46 -12.37
C GLU A 424 -18.29 -21.44 -11.44
N LEU A 425 -19.27 -22.18 -11.97
CA LEU A 425 -20.02 -23.18 -11.22
C LEU A 425 -19.15 -24.39 -10.84
N ASN A 426 -18.28 -24.84 -11.74
CA ASN A 426 -17.29 -25.88 -11.46
C ASN A 426 -16.29 -25.40 -10.41
N GLY A 427 -15.84 -24.15 -10.50
CA GLY A 427 -14.98 -23.51 -9.52
C GLY A 427 -15.58 -23.47 -8.13
N GLU A 428 -16.86 -23.10 -8.01
CA GLU A 428 -17.58 -23.14 -6.73
C GLU A 428 -17.67 -24.57 -6.18
N LYS A 429 -17.94 -25.56 -7.03
CA LYS A 429 -17.99 -26.98 -6.62
C LYS A 429 -16.64 -27.46 -6.11
N LEU A 430 -15.54 -27.06 -6.76
CA LEU A 430 -14.18 -27.37 -6.31
C LEU A 430 -13.87 -26.69 -4.98
N PHE A 431 -14.19 -25.41 -4.85
CA PHE A 431 -14.00 -24.60 -3.65
C PHE A 431 -14.67 -25.21 -2.40
N LEU A 432 -15.89 -25.74 -2.57
CA LEU A 432 -16.66 -26.40 -1.52
C LEU A 432 -16.30 -27.89 -1.31
N GLY A 433 -15.46 -28.44 -2.19
CA GLY A 433 -15.17 -29.87 -2.26
C GLY A 433 -13.66 -30.13 -2.30
N LYS A 434 -13.16 -30.57 -3.46
CA LYS A 434 -11.78 -31.04 -3.64
C LYS A 434 -10.73 -30.02 -3.15
N ALA A 435 -10.95 -28.73 -3.40
CA ALA A 435 -9.98 -27.69 -3.04
C ALA A 435 -10.03 -27.28 -1.55
N GLN A 436 -11.04 -27.73 -0.80
CA GLN A 436 -11.20 -27.51 0.65
C GLN A 436 -11.21 -26.05 1.12
N CYS A 437 -11.25 -25.06 0.22
CA CYS A 437 -11.16 -23.63 0.56
C CYS A 437 -12.27 -23.20 1.53
N ALA A 438 -13.47 -23.78 1.40
CA ALA A 438 -14.62 -23.45 2.22
C ALA A 438 -14.50 -23.86 3.70
N VAL A 439 -13.50 -24.68 4.07
CA VAL A 439 -13.23 -25.04 5.47
C VAL A 439 -12.88 -23.79 6.28
N CYS A 440 -12.06 -22.90 5.72
CA CYS A 440 -11.69 -21.62 6.35
C CYS A 440 -12.51 -20.45 5.79
N HIS A 441 -13.01 -20.55 4.56
CA HIS A 441 -13.74 -19.49 3.87
C HIS A 441 -15.21 -19.86 3.57
N PRO A 442 -16.05 -20.10 4.59
CA PRO A 442 -17.45 -20.43 4.37
C PRO A 442 -18.26 -19.23 3.86
N ALA A 443 -19.19 -19.49 2.93
CA ALA A 443 -20.20 -18.52 2.49
C ALA A 443 -21.10 -18.07 3.67
N PRO A 444 -21.68 -16.84 3.64
CA PRO A 444 -21.73 -15.91 2.51
C PRO A 444 -20.61 -14.87 2.46
N PHE A 445 -19.79 -14.77 3.52
CA PHE A 445 -18.74 -13.76 3.64
C PHE A 445 -17.34 -14.32 3.42
N TYR A 446 -17.22 -15.63 3.15
CA TYR A 446 -15.97 -16.33 2.83
C TYR A 446 -14.91 -16.09 3.91
N LEU A 447 -15.33 -16.23 5.16
CA LEU A 447 -14.57 -15.93 6.37
C LEU A 447 -15.15 -16.74 7.54
N ASP A 448 -14.29 -17.33 8.36
CA ASP A 448 -14.68 -18.12 9.54
C ASP A 448 -14.39 -17.46 10.89
N HIS A 449 -13.70 -16.31 10.88
CA HIS A 449 -13.22 -15.60 12.08
C HIS A 449 -12.24 -16.40 12.94
N LEU A 450 -11.47 -17.30 12.34
CA LEU A 450 -10.44 -18.07 13.02
C LEU A 450 -9.04 -17.69 12.53
N MET A 451 -8.03 -18.25 13.19
CA MET A 451 -6.64 -18.21 12.77
C MET A 451 -6.19 -19.62 12.44
N HIS A 452 -5.50 -19.79 11.32
CA HIS A 452 -5.00 -21.09 10.86
C HIS A 452 -3.50 -21.03 10.60
N ASP A 453 -2.84 -22.14 10.89
CA ASP A 453 -1.42 -22.31 10.58
C ASP A 453 -1.30 -23.18 9.32
N LEU A 454 -0.79 -22.58 8.25
CA LEU A 454 -0.54 -23.27 6.98
C LEU A 454 0.73 -24.13 7.02
N LYS A 455 1.55 -24.00 8.07
CA LYS A 455 2.78 -24.77 8.27
C LYS A 455 3.75 -24.71 7.09
N VAL A 456 3.91 -23.53 6.48
CA VAL A 456 4.70 -23.33 5.26
C VAL A 456 6.17 -23.71 5.46
N GLU A 457 6.68 -23.69 6.70
CA GLU A 457 8.03 -24.15 7.08
C GLU A 457 8.32 -25.62 6.72
N ARG A 458 7.31 -26.40 6.36
CA ARG A 458 7.52 -27.75 5.80
C ARG A 458 8.13 -27.74 4.39
N PHE A 459 8.06 -26.61 3.67
CA PHE A 459 8.54 -26.44 2.29
C PHE A 459 9.81 -25.60 2.17
N VAL A 460 10.24 -24.92 3.24
CA VAL A 460 11.35 -23.95 3.22
C VAL A 460 12.27 -24.12 4.42
N ASP A 461 13.51 -23.62 4.32
CA ASP A 461 14.46 -23.56 5.45
C ASP A 461 14.34 -22.23 6.21
N GLU A 462 13.10 -21.78 6.41
CA GLU A 462 12.75 -20.55 7.12
C GLU A 462 11.86 -20.90 8.33
N PRO A 463 11.92 -20.13 9.44
CA PRO A 463 11.01 -20.34 10.54
C PRO A 463 9.55 -20.14 10.12
N GLY A 464 8.65 -20.98 10.64
CA GLY A 464 7.22 -20.85 10.37
C GLY A 464 6.63 -19.55 10.92
N ASP A 465 5.65 -19.01 10.19
CA ASP A 465 4.93 -17.81 10.60
C ASP A 465 4.02 -18.12 11.81
N GLY A 466 3.53 -19.36 11.92
CA GLY A 466 2.46 -19.75 12.85
C GLY A 466 1.08 -19.26 12.41
N PRO A 467 0.04 -19.33 13.27
CA PRO A 467 -1.33 -19.03 12.88
C PRO A 467 -1.51 -17.60 12.32
N ILE A 468 -2.27 -17.47 11.24
CA ILE A 468 -2.71 -16.19 10.66
C ILE A 468 -4.22 -16.18 10.57
N LYS A 469 -4.82 -15.05 10.91
CA LYS A 469 -6.26 -14.85 10.76
C LYS A 469 -6.67 -15.04 9.29
N THR A 470 -7.75 -15.79 9.08
CA THR A 470 -8.42 -15.85 7.78
C THR A 470 -8.94 -14.47 7.38
N PHE A 471 -8.67 -14.03 6.14
CA PHE A 471 -9.27 -12.83 5.56
C PHE A 471 -10.46 -13.20 4.68
N THR A 472 -11.43 -12.30 4.56
CA THR A 472 -12.57 -12.50 3.65
C THR A 472 -12.12 -12.55 2.20
N LEU A 473 -12.76 -13.41 1.39
CA LEU A 473 -12.56 -13.45 -0.06
C LEU A 473 -13.55 -12.59 -0.84
N ARG A 474 -14.45 -11.86 -0.16
CA ARG A 474 -15.37 -10.95 -0.86
C ARG A 474 -14.61 -9.75 -1.42
N GLY A 475 -14.73 -9.53 -2.73
CA GLY A 475 -13.97 -8.53 -3.48
C GLY A 475 -12.50 -8.89 -3.68
N ILE A 476 -12.11 -10.17 -3.58
CA ILE A 476 -10.70 -10.60 -3.56
C ILE A 476 -9.93 -10.13 -4.80
N LYS A 477 -10.58 -10.10 -5.98
CA LYS A 477 -9.93 -9.65 -7.23
C LYS A 477 -9.46 -8.19 -7.20
N ASP A 478 -9.95 -7.37 -6.26
CA ASP A 478 -9.59 -5.96 -6.16
C ASP A 478 -8.33 -5.72 -5.30
N SER A 479 -7.81 -6.74 -4.60
CA SER A 479 -6.72 -6.57 -3.63
C SER A 479 -5.49 -7.45 -3.89
N PRO A 480 -4.91 -7.47 -5.10
CA PRO A 480 -3.56 -8.02 -5.25
C PRO A 480 -2.52 -7.07 -4.61
N PRO A 481 -1.34 -7.56 -4.21
CA PRO A 481 -0.96 -8.97 -4.13
C PRO A 481 -1.64 -9.68 -2.95
N TYR A 482 -1.54 -11.00 -2.92
CA TYR A 482 -2.21 -11.88 -1.97
C TYR A 482 -1.23 -12.49 -0.96
N MET A 483 -1.81 -13.12 0.06
CA MET A 483 -1.17 -13.54 1.31
C MET A 483 -0.79 -12.35 2.20
N HIS A 484 -0.52 -12.64 3.46
CA HIS A 484 -0.27 -11.61 4.47
C HIS A 484 0.95 -10.74 4.17
N ASP A 485 1.89 -11.19 3.35
CA ASP A 485 3.13 -10.49 2.98
C ASP A 485 3.19 -10.10 1.49
N GLY A 486 2.14 -10.37 0.71
CA GLY A 486 2.09 -10.06 -0.71
C GLY A 486 2.92 -10.99 -1.61
N ARG A 487 3.30 -12.19 -1.16
CA ARG A 487 4.14 -13.12 -1.95
C ARG A 487 3.46 -13.73 -3.19
N CYS A 488 2.14 -13.62 -3.32
CA CYS A 488 1.38 -14.13 -4.47
C CYS A 488 0.85 -12.95 -5.28
N LEU A 489 1.39 -12.68 -6.46
CA LEU A 489 1.03 -11.45 -7.22
C LEU A 489 -0.33 -11.54 -7.91
N THR A 490 -0.84 -12.75 -8.14
CA THR A 490 -2.09 -13.02 -8.87
C THR A 490 -2.96 -14.06 -8.17
N LEU A 491 -4.24 -14.17 -8.56
CA LEU A 491 -5.11 -15.21 -8.01
C LEU A 491 -4.62 -16.60 -8.43
N GLU A 492 -4.05 -16.73 -9.63
CA GLU A 492 -3.43 -17.97 -10.10
C GLU A 492 -2.24 -18.35 -9.23
N ASP A 493 -1.39 -17.39 -8.81
CA ASP A 493 -0.31 -17.66 -7.86
C ASP A 493 -0.84 -18.18 -6.52
N THR A 494 -1.98 -17.66 -6.07
CA THR A 494 -2.63 -18.09 -4.82
C THR A 494 -3.22 -19.48 -4.94
N VAL A 495 -3.85 -19.81 -6.07
CA VAL A 495 -4.36 -21.16 -6.35
C VAL A 495 -3.22 -22.17 -6.41
N GLU A 496 -2.11 -21.86 -7.07
CA GLU A 496 -0.93 -22.73 -7.06
C GLU A 496 -0.33 -22.87 -5.66
N PHE A 497 -0.23 -21.78 -4.90
CA PHE A 497 0.23 -21.81 -3.52
C PHE A 497 -0.58 -22.80 -2.68
N PHE A 498 -1.90 -22.70 -2.69
CA PHE A 498 -2.76 -23.61 -1.92
C PHE A 498 -2.81 -25.03 -2.49
N ASN A 499 -2.67 -25.19 -3.81
CA ASN A 499 -2.55 -26.51 -4.44
C ASN A 499 -1.35 -27.30 -3.88
N LEU A 500 -0.21 -26.63 -3.70
CA LEU A 500 0.98 -27.20 -3.07
C LEU A 500 0.80 -27.35 -1.54
N VAL A 501 0.40 -26.27 -0.86
CA VAL A 501 0.33 -26.22 0.61
C VAL A 501 -0.69 -27.20 1.17
N LEU A 502 -1.76 -27.52 0.44
CA LEU A 502 -2.77 -28.50 0.85
C LEU A 502 -2.63 -29.85 0.11
N GLU A 503 -1.60 -30.04 -0.71
CA GLU A 503 -1.31 -31.29 -1.44
C GLU A 503 -2.52 -31.78 -2.29
N LEU A 504 -3.21 -30.86 -2.96
CA LEU A 504 -4.53 -31.11 -3.58
C LEU A 504 -4.46 -31.81 -4.94
N GLN A 505 -3.32 -31.71 -5.63
CA GLN A 505 -3.11 -32.22 -6.98
C GLN A 505 -4.26 -31.82 -7.94
N LEU A 506 -4.55 -30.52 -7.97
CA LEU A 506 -5.52 -29.94 -8.90
C LEU A 506 -4.99 -29.97 -10.33
N THR A 507 -5.85 -30.29 -11.29
CA THR A 507 -5.53 -30.20 -12.72
C THR A 507 -5.49 -28.75 -13.19
N ALA A 508 -4.92 -28.49 -14.37
CA ALA A 508 -4.91 -27.16 -14.97
C ALA A 508 -6.34 -26.57 -15.16
N GLU A 509 -7.29 -27.41 -15.55
CA GLU A 509 -8.71 -27.01 -15.70
C GLU A 509 -9.34 -26.68 -14.34
N GLU A 510 -9.11 -27.51 -13.31
CA GLU A 510 -9.64 -27.25 -11.96
C GLU A 510 -9.09 -25.95 -11.37
N LYS A 511 -7.80 -25.64 -11.61
CA LYS A 511 -7.18 -24.38 -11.17
C LYS A 511 -7.78 -23.16 -11.89
N THR A 512 -8.08 -23.32 -13.18
CA THR A 512 -8.72 -22.27 -13.99
C THR A 512 -10.14 -22.00 -13.49
N ASP A 513 -10.92 -23.05 -13.28
CA ASP A 513 -12.29 -22.97 -12.77
C ASP A 513 -12.33 -22.34 -11.37
N LEU A 514 -11.44 -22.77 -10.47
CA LEU A 514 -11.34 -22.20 -9.12
C LEU A 514 -11.03 -20.71 -9.16
N THR A 515 -10.12 -20.28 -10.04
CA THR A 515 -9.79 -18.86 -10.22
C THR A 515 -10.97 -18.07 -10.79
N ALA A 516 -11.71 -18.63 -11.74
CA ALA A 516 -12.93 -18.00 -12.28
C ALA A 516 -13.97 -17.76 -11.18
N PHE A 517 -14.15 -18.72 -10.27
CA PHE A 517 -15.02 -18.55 -9.11
C PHE A 517 -14.52 -17.46 -8.15
N LEU A 518 -13.22 -17.42 -7.82
CA LEU A 518 -12.66 -16.39 -6.94
C LEU A 518 -12.91 -14.97 -7.46
N ARG A 519 -12.86 -14.77 -8.78
CA ARG A 519 -13.15 -13.47 -9.42
C ARG A 519 -14.62 -13.04 -9.30
N CYS A 520 -15.53 -13.95 -8.95
CA CYS A 520 -16.95 -13.66 -8.71
C CYS A 520 -17.27 -13.20 -7.28
N LEU A 521 -16.33 -13.36 -6.34
CA LEU A 521 -16.50 -13.05 -4.92
C LEU A 521 -16.25 -11.57 -4.64
#